data_AF-A0A2R6I2U4-F1
#
_entry.id   AF-A0A2R6I2U4-F1
#
_cell.length_a   1.000
_cell.length_b   1.000
_cell.length_c   1.000
_cell.angle_alpha   90.00
_cell.angle_beta   90.00
_cell.angle_gamma   90.00
#
_symmetry.space_group_name_H-M   'P 1'
#
loop_
_entity.id
_entity.type
_entity.pdbx_description
1 polymer ?
#
loop_
_entity_poly.entity_id
_entity_poly.type
_entity_poly.pdbx_seq_one_letter_code
_entity_poly.pdbx_strand_id
1 'polypeptide(L)'
;MGGIDPSDYDVDELRDLSDGEFPDAPFEHRVREQGFLWATPSDRRRLGIQDPTPEQRRRLTTLAGLDADSLEEKPYLEALPEEDGTVRDWLEYLSGEAGYEGTLDALERYRLLGWYTEAVESDLRGYMLAVERREGEGFGALDRTDHLLSLAYVARLAAADN
;
A
#
# COMPACT_ATOMS: atom_id res chain seq x y z
N MET A 1 -28.17 -25.79 -26.65
CA MET A 1 -27.48 -24.56 -26.22
C MET A 1 -28.38 -23.89 -25.20
N GLY A 2 -28.17 -24.14 -23.91
CA GLY A 2 -28.90 -23.46 -22.84
C GLY A 2 -28.16 -22.16 -22.54
N GLY A 3 -28.81 -21.02 -22.75
CA GLY A 3 -28.28 -19.73 -22.32
C GLY A 3 -28.28 -19.67 -20.81
N ILE A 4 -27.17 -19.25 -20.22
CA ILE A 4 -27.13 -18.93 -18.79
C ILE A 4 -27.98 -17.67 -18.60
N ASP A 5 -29.03 -17.78 -17.79
CA ASP A 5 -29.85 -16.65 -17.37
C ASP A 5 -29.01 -15.78 -16.40
N PRO A 6 -28.76 -14.49 -16.71
CA PRO A 6 -27.97 -13.61 -15.85
C PRO A 6 -28.60 -13.36 -14.46
N SER A 7 -29.85 -13.78 -14.24
CA SER A 7 -30.61 -13.53 -13.01
C SER A 7 -30.56 -14.71 -12.02
N ASP A 8 -29.97 -15.85 -12.42
CA ASP A 8 -29.82 -17.06 -11.61
C ASP A 8 -28.45 -17.16 -10.91
N TYR A 9 -27.64 -16.10 -11.01
CA TYR A 9 -26.42 -16.00 -10.20
C TYR A 9 -26.81 -15.68 -8.76
N ASP A 10 -26.79 -16.69 -7.91
CA ASP A 10 -27.04 -16.54 -6.49
C ASP A 10 -25.92 -15.68 -5.87
N VAL A 11 -26.29 -14.61 -5.18
CA VAL A 11 -25.33 -13.66 -4.58
C VAL A 11 -24.52 -14.36 -3.49
N ASP A 12 -25.07 -15.43 -2.90
CA ASP A 12 -24.37 -16.28 -1.94
C ASP A 12 -23.30 -17.18 -2.60
N GLU A 13 -23.47 -17.64 -3.86
CA GLU A 13 -22.40 -18.35 -4.60
C GLU A 13 -21.26 -17.41 -5.02
N LEU A 14 -21.58 -16.16 -5.39
CA LEU A 14 -20.56 -15.14 -5.65
C LEU A 14 -19.83 -14.71 -4.37
N ARG A 15 -20.50 -14.78 -3.22
CA ARG A 15 -19.89 -14.55 -1.90
C ARG A 15 -19.00 -15.71 -1.48
N ASP A 16 -19.40 -16.95 -1.75
CA ASP A 16 -18.60 -18.17 -1.52
C ASP A 16 -17.33 -18.21 -2.39
N LEU A 17 -17.41 -17.74 -3.65
CA LEU A 17 -16.22 -17.57 -4.51
C LEU A 17 -15.32 -16.40 -4.09
N SER A 18 -15.87 -15.42 -3.37
CA SER A 18 -15.10 -14.33 -2.74
C SER A 18 -14.50 -14.75 -1.39
N ASP A 19 -15.15 -15.70 -0.71
CA ASP A 19 -14.72 -16.41 0.50
C ASP A 19 -13.90 -17.67 0.16
N GLY A 20 -13.27 -17.70 -1.02
CA GLY A 20 -12.24 -18.67 -1.37
C GLY A 20 -11.17 -18.68 -0.28
N GLU A 21 -11.33 -19.64 0.63
CA GLU A 21 -10.62 -19.81 1.88
C GLU A 21 -9.14 -20.02 1.58
N PHE A 22 -8.39 -18.93 1.48
CA PHE A 22 -6.96 -18.98 1.70
C PHE A 22 -6.80 -19.50 3.13
N PRO A 23 -6.18 -20.66 3.33
CA PRO A 23 -6.18 -21.37 4.61
C PRO A 23 -5.78 -20.42 5.74
N ASP A 24 -6.26 -20.69 6.97
CA ASP A 24 -5.97 -20.02 8.26
C ASP A 24 -4.47 -19.81 8.60
N ALA A 25 -3.57 -20.04 7.66
CA ALA A 25 -2.18 -19.68 7.73
C ALA A 25 -2.02 -18.17 8.01
N PRO A 26 -1.11 -17.77 8.93
CA PRO A 26 -0.77 -16.38 9.17
C PRO A 26 -0.47 -15.65 7.85
N PHE A 27 -0.86 -14.38 7.74
CA PHE A 27 -0.66 -13.57 6.55
C PHE A 27 0.78 -13.64 6.01
N GLU A 28 1.76 -13.55 6.90
CA GLU A 28 3.19 -13.69 6.58
C GLU A 28 3.57 -15.04 5.96
N HIS A 29 2.87 -16.11 6.33
CA HIS A 29 3.07 -17.45 5.76
C HIS A 29 2.52 -17.52 4.34
N ARG A 30 1.33 -16.96 4.10
CA ARG A 30 0.71 -16.92 2.77
C ARG A 30 1.49 -16.08 1.77
N VAL A 31 2.02 -14.94 2.22
CA VAL A 31 2.91 -14.09 1.41
C VAL A 31 4.19 -14.84 1.02
N ARG A 32 4.78 -15.63 1.93
CA ARG A 32 5.96 -16.46 1.60
C ARG A 32 5.65 -17.59 0.60
N GLU A 33 4.46 -18.18 0.67
CA GLU A 33 4.09 -19.33 -0.17
C GLU A 33 3.64 -18.93 -1.58
N GLN A 34 2.93 -17.81 -1.72
CA GLN A 34 2.35 -17.38 -3.01
C GLN A 34 3.09 -16.20 -3.64
N GLY A 35 4.06 -15.60 -2.95
CA GLY A 35 4.84 -14.45 -3.41
C GLY A 35 4.04 -13.14 -3.37
N PHE A 36 2.90 -13.09 -4.07
CA PHE A 36 2.11 -11.87 -4.24
C PHE A 36 0.66 -12.05 -3.75
N LEU A 37 0.39 -11.53 -2.55
CA LEU A 37 -0.96 -11.36 -2.01
C LEU A 37 -1.02 -10.01 -1.29
N TRP A 38 -1.97 -9.17 -1.69
CA TRP A 38 -2.32 -8.01 -0.89
C TRP A 38 -3.04 -8.45 0.37
N ALA A 39 -2.82 -7.74 1.47
CA ALA A 39 -3.55 -7.95 2.71
C ALA A 39 -5.06 -7.91 2.44
N THR A 40 -5.76 -8.97 2.83
CA THR A 40 -7.23 -9.00 2.86
C THR A 40 -7.75 -7.98 3.87
N PRO A 41 -9.02 -7.54 3.82
CA PRO A 41 -9.58 -6.64 4.84
C PRO A 41 -9.35 -7.12 6.29
N SER A 42 -9.34 -8.43 6.52
CA SER A 42 -9.04 -9.06 7.80
C SER A 42 -7.56 -8.95 8.20
N ASP A 43 -6.64 -9.11 7.25
CA ASP A 43 -5.20 -8.96 7.47
C ASP A 43 -4.83 -7.50 7.79
N ARG A 44 -5.47 -6.54 7.11
CA ARG A 44 -5.25 -5.09 7.36
C ARG A 44 -5.60 -4.70 8.79
N ARG A 45 -6.68 -5.28 9.34
CA ARG A 45 -7.06 -5.07 10.75
C ARG A 45 -5.98 -5.57 11.71
N ARG A 46 -5.25 -6.64 11.36
CA ARG A 46 -4.16 -7.21 12.16
C ARG A 46 -2.85 -6.42 12.05
N LEU A 47 -2.59 -5.79 10.90
CA LEU A 47 -1.41 -4.95 10.69
C LEU A 47 -1.45 -3.63 11.48
N GLY A 48 -2.58 -3.29 12.10
CA GLY A 48 -2.70 -2.08 12.94
C GLY A 48 -2.81 -0.77 12.15
N ILE A 49 -2.78 -0.84 10.82
CA ILE A 49 -2.92 0.32 9.94
C ILE A 49 -4.36 0.37 9.42
N GLN A 50 -5.07 1.46 9.71
CA GLN A 50 -6.39 1.69 9.13
C GLN A 50 -6.22 2.21 7.70
N ASP A 51 -6.65 1.41 6.73
CA ASP A 51 -6.76 1.86 5.34
C ASP A 51 -7.59 3.16 5.29
N PRO A 52 -7.10 4.23 4.67
CA PRO A 52 -7.84 5.48 4.59
C PRO A 52 -9.14 5.28 3.79
N THR A 53 -10.23 5.85 4.33
CA THR A 53 -11.55 5.73 3.72
C THR A 53 -11.56 6.38 2.33
N PRO A 54 -12.48 5.98 1.43
CA PRO A 54 -12.60 6.61 0.11
C PRO A 54 -12.74 8.14 0.18
N GLU A 55 -13.44 8.66 1.19
CA GLU A 55 -13.55 10.10 1.43
C GLU A 55 -12.20 10.73 1.82
N GLN A 56 -11.42 10.06 2.68
CA GLN A 56 -10.07 10.52 3.04
C GLN A 56 -9.14 10.53 1.84
N ARG A 57 -9.19 9.50 0.99
CA ARG A 57 -8.39 9.46 -0.25
C ARG A 57 -8.76 10.61 -1.19
N ARG A 58 -10.05 10.86 -1.40
CA ARG A 58 -10.54 12.00 -2.21
C ARG A 58 -10.10 13.35 -1.66
N ARG A 59 -10.12 13.53 -0.33
CA ARG A 59 -9.63 14.76 0.31
C ARG A 59 -8.12 14.92 0.13
N LEU A 60 -7.36 13.84 0.29
CA LEU A 60 -5.90 13.83 0.09
C LEU A 60 -5.53 14.22 -1.34
N THR A 61 -6.15 13.59 -2.35
CA THR A 61 -5.87 13.92 -3.76
C THR A 61 -6.21 15.38 -4.07
N THR A 62 -7.35 15.87 -3.57
CA THR A 62 -7.74 17.29 -3.72
C THR A 62 -6.72 18.24 -3.08
N LEU A 63 -6.27 17.97 -1.85
CA LEU A 63 -5.30 18.81 -1.15
C LEU A 63 -3.91 18.77 -1.79
N ALA A 64 -3.51 17.62 -2.31
CA ALA A 64 -2.25 17.42 -3.01
C ALA A 64 -2.27 17.94 -4.46
N GLY A 65 -3.44 18.35 -4.98
CA GLY A 65 -3.61 18.81 -6.36
C GLY A 65 -3.46 17.69 -7.40
N LEU A 66 -3.78 16.45 -7.01
CA LEU A 66 -3.70 15.25 -7.84
C LEU A 66 -5.05 14.94 -8.48
N ASP A 67 -5.05 14.11 -9.53
CA ASP A 67 -6.27 13.62 -10.14
C ASP A 67 -7.10 12.80 -9.14
N ALA A 68 -8.43 12.87 -9.30
CA ALA A 68 -9.35 12.17 -8.40
C ALA A 68 -9.16 10.64 -8.43
N ASP A 69 -8.65 10.15 -9.57
CA ASP A 69 -8.54 8.73 -9.88
C ASP A 69 -7.19 8.14 -9.41
N SER A 70 -6.21 8.97 -9.00
CA SER A 70 -4.87 8.53 -8.57
C SER A 70 -4.86 7.59 -7.36
N LEU A 71 -5.98 7.46 -6.63
CA LEU A 71 -6.15 6.56 -5.49
C LEU A 71 -7.46 5.73 -5.56
N GLU A 72 -7.97 5.49 -6.77
CA GLU A 72 -9.20 4.69 -6.96
C GLU A 72 -8.94 3.19 -6.80
N GLU A 73 -8.01 2.63 -7.58
CA GLU A 73 -7.71 1.19 -7.59
C GLU A 73 -6.29 0.91 -7.08
N LYS A 74 -6.14 -0.21 -6.35
CA LYS A 74 -4.84 -0.68 -5.86
C LYS A 74 -4.25 -1.69 -6.87
N PRO A 75 -2.92 -1.73 -7.07
CA PRO A 75 -1.90 -0.87 -6.45
C PRO A 75 -1.98 0.57 -6.96
N TYR A 76 -1.71 1.54 -6.08
CA TYR A 76 -1.73 2.95 -6.48
C TYR A 76 -0.51 3.35 -7.29
N LEU A 77 0.60 2.63 -7.12
CA LEU A 77 1.88 2.92 -7.75
C LEU A 77 2.51 1.60 -8.23
N GLU A 78 2.69 1.48 -9.54
CA GLU A 78 3.18 0.26 -10.18
C GLU A 78 4.67 0.32 -10.55
N ALA A 79 5.17 1.51 -10.85
CA ALA A 79 6.56 1.83 -11.14
C ALA A 79 6.96 3.14 -10.46
N LEU A 80 8.24 3.32 -10.14
CA LEU A 80 8.74 4.62 -9.70
C LEU A 80 9.07 5.49 -10.92
N PRO A 81 8.68 6.77 -10.93
CA PRO A 81 9.12 7.70 -11.96
C PRO A 81 10.64 7.88 -11.92
N GLU A 82 11.26 8.02 -13.10
CA GLU A 82 12.70 8.27 -13.21
C GLU A 82 13.07 9.64 -12.59
N GLU A 83 14.10 9.66 -11.75
CA GLU A 83 14.69 10.87 -11.14
C GLU A 83 13.71 11.83 -10.41
N ASP A 84 12.80 11.30 -9.59
CA ASP A 84 11.97 12.14 -8.73
C ASP A 84 12.61 12.39 -7.35
N GLY A 85 12.99 13.64 -7.08
CA GLY A 85 13.44 14.09 -5.75
C GLY A 85 12.41 13.82 -4.65
N THR A 86 11.14 13.71 -5.00
CA THR A 86 10.03 13.34 -4.11
C THR A 86 10.25 12.00 -3.42
N VAL A 87 10.84 11.00 -4.11
CA VAL A 87 11.14 9.69 -3.49
C VAL A 87 12.10 9.86 -2.32
N ARG A 88 13.18 10.61 -2.53
CA ARG A 88 14.17 10.87 -1.47
C ARG A 88 13.55 11.66 -0.34
N ASP A 89 12.83 12.74 -0.63
CA ASP A 89 12.21 13.59 0.38
C ASP A 89 11.23 12.78 1.26
N TRP A 90 10.47 11.87 0.66
CA TRP A 90 9.58 10.97 1.39
C TRP A 90 10.34 10.02 2.32
N LEU A 91 11.41 9.38 1.82
CA LEU A 91 12.21 8.44 2.62
C LEU A 91 13.00 9.13 3.74
N GLU A 92 13.50 10.35 3.50
CA GLU A 92 14.17 11.16 4.51
C GLU A 92 13.21 11.57 5.63
N TYR A 93 11.98 11.93 5.27
CA TYR A 93 10.92 12.20 6.23
C TYR A 93 10.62 10.96 7.08
N LEU A 94 10.32 9.81 6.46
CA LEU A 94 10.05 8.56 7.18
C LEU A 94 11.22 8.18 8.09
N SER A 95 12.46 8.31 7.61
CA SER A 95 13.65 8.01 8.41
C SER A 95 13.88 9.01 9.53
N GLY A 96 13.35 10.23 9.44
CA GLY A 96 13.36 11.21 10.53
C GLY A 96 12.40 10.82 11.66
N GLU A 97 11.21 10.33 11.32
CA GLU A 97 10.17 9.97 12.29
C GLU A 97 10.38 8.57 12.89
N ALA A 98 10.67 7.56 12.06
CA ALA A 98 10.73 6.15 12.48
C ALA A 98 12.16 5.59 12.59
N GLY A 99 13.17 6.32 12.12
CA GLY A 99 14.52 5.79 11.93
C GLY A 99 14.65 4.87 10.72
N TYR A 100 15.88 4.45 10.40
CA TYR A 100 16.19 3.72 9.18
C TYR A 100 15.46 2.37 9.07
N GLU A 101 15.56 1.56 10.12
CA GLU A 101 14.89 0.24 10.18
C GLU A 101 13.36 0.41 10.23
N GLY A 102 12.87 1.42 10.96
CA GLY A 102 11.44 1.75 11.02
C GLY A 102 10.86 2.12 9.66
N THR A 103 11.63 2.83 8.83
CA THR A 103 11.25 3.14 7.45
C THR A 103 11.17 1.89 6.60
N LEU A 104 12.16 0.99 6.65
CA LEU A 104 12.12 -0.27 5.90
C LEU A 104 10.89 -1.10 6.27
N ASP A 105 10.59 -1.17 7.57
CA ASP A 105 9.41 -1.79 8.13
C ASP A 105 8.09 -1.13 7.67
N ALA A 106 8.09 0.19 7.50
CA ALA A 106 6.94 0.93 6.97
C ALA A 106 6.72 0.60 5.49
N LEU A 107 7.80 0.55 4.71
CA LEU A 107 7.72 0.25 3.28
C LEU A 107 7.12 -1.13 3.04
N GLU A 108 7.60 -2.14 3.77
CA GLU A 108 7.04 -3.49 3.69
C GLU A 108 5.54 -3.49 4.01
N ARG A 109 5.12 -2.82 5.09
CA ARG A 109 3.71 -2.75 5.48
C ARG A 109 2.85 -2.03 4.44
N TYR A 110 3.32 -0.94 3.85
CA TYR A 110 2.58 -0.24 2.80
C TYR A 110 2.44 -1.08 1.52
N ARG A 111 3.48 -1.84 1.13
CA ARG A 111 3.36 -2.84 0.07
C ARG A 111 2.31 -3.89 0.42
N LEU A 112 2.33 -4.43 1.63
CA LEU A 112 1.37 -5.44 2.08
C LEU A 112 -0.07 -4.91 2.08
N LEU A 113 -0.26 -3.62 2.35
CA LEU A 113 -1.55 -2.93 2.18
C LEU A 113 -1.98 -2.77 0.71
N GLY A 114 -1.09 -3.06 -0.24
CA GLY A 114 -1.31 -2.89 -1.67
C GLY A 114 -1.23 -1.44 -2.12
N TRP A 115 -0.46 -0.58 -1.44
CA TRP A 115 -0.26 0.78 -1.93
C TRP A 115 0.60 0.80 -3.18
N TYR A 116 1.51 -0.15 -3.30
CA TYR A 116 2.40 -0.32 -4.44
C TYR A 116 2.85 -1.77 -4.59
N THR A 117 3.52 -2.06 -5.71
CA THR A 117 4.00 -3.39 -6.08
C THR A 117 5.29 -3.77 -5.33
N GLU A 118 5.65 -5.05 -5.36
CA GLU A 118 6.93 -5.52 -4.82
C GLU A 118 8.15 -4.92 -5.55
N ALA A 119 8.03 -4.68 -6.86
CA ALA A 119 9.07 -4.00 -7.63
C ALA A 119 9.34 -2.59 -7.08
N VAL A 120 8.28 -1.82 -6.84
CA VAL A 120 8.39 -0.48 -6.23
C VAL A 120 9.00 -0.54 -4.84
N GLU A 121 8.63 -1.52 -3.99
CA GLU A 121 9.27 -1.68 -2.68
C GLU A 121 10.78 -1.93 -2.80
N SER A 122 11.18 -2.81 -3.71
CA SER A 122 12.59 -3.13 -3.96
C SER A 122 13.36 -1.88 -4.39
N ASP A 123 12.79 -1.08 -5.29
CA ASP A 123 13.44 0.16 -5.75
C ASP A 123 13.54 1.19 -4.61
N LEU A 124 12.48 1.38 -3.82
CA LEU A 124 12.49 2.25 -2.63
C LEU A 124 13.57 1.83 -1.61
N ARG A 125 13.75 0.52 -1.39
CA ARG A 125 14.83 -0.02 -0.55
C ARG A 125 16.22 0.27 -1.16
N GLY A 126 16.33 0.31 -2.49
CA GLY A 126 17.52 0.78 -3.18
C GLY A 126 17.84 2.25 -2.85
N TYR A 127 16.83 3.13 -2.90
CA TYR A 127 16.98 4.55 -2.52
C TYR A 127 17.37 4.73 -1.05
N MET A 128 16.89 3.86 -0.15
CA MET A 128 17.30 3.87 1.26
C MET A 128 18.81 3.67 1.45
N LEU A 129 19.56 3.13 0.49
CA LEU A 129 21.03 3.05 0.60
C LEU A 129 21.71 4.43 0.58
N ALA A 130 21.06 5.43 -0.03
CA ALA A 130 21.56 6.81 -0.08
C ALA A 130 21.04 7.68 1.09
N VAL A 131 20.04 7.20 1.82
CA VAL A 131 19.47 7.91 2.98
C VAL A 131 20.39 7.75 4.19
N GLU A 132 20.55 8.82 4.96
CA GLU A 132 21.31 8.79 6.20
C GLU A 132 20.72 7.78 7.19
N ARG A 133 21.54 6.87 7.70
CA ARG A 133 21.12 5.91 8.73
C ARG A 133 20.90 6.63 10.06
N ARG A 134 19.65 6.70 10.49
CA ARG A 134 19.24 7.26 11.78
C ARG A 134 18.66 6.17 12.68
N GLU A 135 18.96 6.23 13.97
CA GLU A 135 18.25 5.44 14.97
C GLU A 135 16.87 6.06 15.23
N GLY A 136 15.88 5.24 15.52
CA GLY A 136 14.51 5.70 15.80
C GLY A 136 13.73 4.65 16.59
N GLU A 137 12.52 5.03 17.02
CA GLU A 137 11.63 4.15 17.80
C GLU A 137 10.97 3.05 16.94
N GLY A 138 11.31 2.98 15.66
CA GLY A 138 10.80 2.00 14.71
C GLY A 138 9.43 2.39 14.15
N PHE A 139 8.81 1.46 13.44
CA PHE A 139 7.53 1.69 12.76
C PHE A 139 6.42 2.21 13.70
N GLY A 140 6.42 1.78 14.96
CA GLY A 140 5.41 2.20 15.95
C GLY A 140 5.44 3.69 16.31
N ALA A 141 6.50 4.41 15.92
CA ALA A 141 6.60 5.86 16.05
C ALA A 141 5.66 6.60 15.10
N LEU A 142 5.34 6.00 13.95
CA LEU A 142 4.51 6.61 12.91
C LEU A 142 3.05 6.66 13.38
N ASP A 143 2.50 7.87 13.38
CA ASP A 143 1.12 8.10 13.70
C ASP A 143 0.21 8.05 12.45
N ARG A 144 -1.08 8.29 12.66
CA ARG A 144 -2.05 8.28 11.58
C ARG A 144 -1.77 9.33 10.51
N THR A 145 -1.31 10.51 10.92
CA THR A 145 -0.95 11.61 10.04
C THR A 145 0.21 11.20 9.15
N ASP A 146 1.22 10.53 9.71
CA ASP A 146 2.39 10.09 8.97
C ASP A 146 2.06 9.06 7.89
N HIS A 147 1.12 8.15 8.19
CA HIS A 147 0.60 7.22 7.20
C HIS A 147 -0.19 7.93 6.09
N LEU A 148 -1.03 8.92 6.42
CA LEU A 148 -1.78 9.69 5.41
C LEU A 148 -0.85 10.53 4.53
N LEU A 149 0.20 11.11 5.12
CA LEU A 149 1.21 11.85 4.38
C LEU A 149 2.00 10.91 3.45
N SER A 150 2.37 9.72 3.93
CA SER A 150 3.00 8.69 3.10
C SER A 150 2.13 8.29 1.92
N LEU A 151 0.81 8.15 2.11
CA LEU A 151 -0.10 7.86 1.01
C LEU A 151 -0.18 9.02 0.01
N ALA A 152 -0.11 10.28 0.47
CA ALA A 152 -0.07 11.43 -0.42
C ALA A 152 1.20 11.45 -1.27
N TYR A 153 2.35 11.07 -0.70
CA TYR A 153 3.60 10.87 -1.46
C TYR A 153 3.44 9.80 -2.54
N VAL A 154 2.87 8.63 -2.19
CA VAL A 154 2.59 7.55 -3.16
C VAL A 154 1.69 8.04 -4.29
N ALA A 155 0.60 8.74 -3.97
CA ALA A 155 -0.32 9.29 -4.97
C ALA A 155 0.37 10.30 -5.90
N ARG A 156 1.27 11.12 -5.35
CA ARG A 156 2.05 12.09 -6.12
C ARG A 156 3.01 11.40 -7.09
N LEU A 157 3.71 10.37 -6.62
CA LEU A 157 4.61 9.57 -7.46
C LEU A 157 3.83 8.86 -8.57
N ALA A 158 2.63 8.35 -8.28
CA ALA A 158 1.78 7.69 -9.26
C ALA A 158 1.29 8.66 -10.35
N ALA A 159 0.98 9.90 -9.97
CA ALA A 159 0.60 10.94 -10.92
C ALA A 159 1.79 11.44 -11.77
N ALA A 160 3.04 11.26 -11.31
CA ALA A 160 4.23 11.66 -12.05
C ALA A 160 4.69 10.60 -13.07
N ASP A 161 4.23 9.36 -12.94
CA ASP A 161 4.46 8.26 -13.90
C ASP A 161 3.53 8.32 -15.14
N ASN A 162 2.49 9.16 -15.10
CA ASN A 162 1.44 9.27 -16.13
C ASN A 162 1.65 10.46 -17.09
#